data_AF-A0A538AFL5-F1
#
_entry.id   AF-A0A538AFL5-F1
#
_cell.length_a   1.000
_cell.length_b   1.000
_cell.length_c   1.000
_cell.angle_alpha   90.00
_cell.angle_beta   90.00
_cell.angle_gamma   90.00
#
_symmetry.space_group_name_H-M   'P 1'
#
loop_
_entity.id
_entity.type
_entity.pdbx_description
1 polymer ?
#
loop_
_entity_poly.entity_id
_entity_poly.type
_entity_poly.pdbx_seq_one_letter_code
_entity_poly.pdbx_strand_id
1 'polypeptide(L)' 'MAICGNCGGKYDEWAYQVMVPELRASFDKVDCAERALKLHRRQARRPEVEEALASEVERLRDQLRERPRV' A
#
# COMPACT_ATOMS: atom_id res chain seq x y z
N MET A 1 -16.12 -22.68 -7.11
CA MET A 1 -16.56 -21.30 -6.76
C MET A 1 -15.73 -20.82 -5.59
N ALA A 2 -15.01 -19.72 -5.77
CA ALA A 2 -14.18 -19.08 -4.75
C ALA A 2 -14.93 -17.89 -4.10
N ILE A 3 -14.42 -17.39 -2.99
CA ILE A 3 -14.96 -16.21 -2.29
C ILE A 3 -13.91 -15.11 -2.33
N CYS A 4 -14.30 -13.92 -2.80
CA CYS A 4 -13.40 -12.77 -2.85
C CYS A 4 -13.12 -12.26 -1.43
N GLY A 5 -11.86 -12.26 -1.00
CA GLY A 5 -11.45 -11.80 0.33
C GLY A 5 -11.73 -10.31 0.61
N ASN A 6 -12.03 -9.51 -0.41
CA ASN A 6 -12.32 -8.07 -0.26
C ASN A 6 -13.83 -7.75 -0.18
N CYS A 7 -14.68 -8.41 -0.97
CA CYS A 7 -16.12 -8.10 -1.03
C CYS A 7 -17.04 -9.23 -0.55
N GLY A 8 -16.51 -10.43 -0.29
CA GLY A 8 -17.29 -11.62 0.08
C GLY A 8 -18.12 -12.21 -1.06
N GLY A 9 -18.05 -11.64 -2.27
CA GLY A 9 -18.74 -12.15 -3.46
C GLY A 9 -18.21 -13.52 -3.86
N LYS A 10 -19.12 -14.40 -4.29
CA LYS A 10 -18.75 -15.70 -4.88
C LYS A 10 -18.45 -15.52 -6.36
N TYR A 11 -17.39 -16.14 -6.83
CA TYR A 11 -16.99 -16.08 -8.23
C TYR A 11 -16.45 -17.42 -8.72
N ASP A 12 -16.45 -17.59 -10.04
CA ASP A 12 -15.81 -18.75 -10.64
C ASP A 12 -14.33 -18.46 -10.86
N GLU A 13 -13.51 -19.17 -10.10
CA GLU A 13 -12.06 -19.04 -10.10
C GLU A 13 -11.42 -19.47 -11.42
N TRP A 14 -12.16 -20.19 -12.28
CA TRP A 14 -11.68 -20.62 -13.60
C TRP A 14 -12.08 -19.67 -14.73
N ALA A 15 -13.05 -18.78 -14.51
CA ALA A 15 -13.60 -17.88 -15.54
C ALA A 15 -13.15 -16.41 -15.40
N TYR A 16 -12.91 -15.93 -14.17
CA TYR A 16 -12.53 -14.53 -13.91
C TYR A 16 -11.40 -14.47 -12.88
N GLN A 17 -10.17 -14.68 -13.33
CA GLN A 17 -8.99 -14.53 -12.48
C GLN A 17 -8.40 -13.13 -12.61
N VAL A 18 -8.64 -12.28 -11.60
CA VAL A 18 -7.68 -11.21 -11.31
C VAL A 18 -6.72 -11.73 -10.26
N MET A 19 -5.57 -12.23 -10.72
CA MET A 19 -4.49 -12.70 -9.85
C MET A 19 -3.63 -11.54 -9.40
N VAL A 20 -3.35 -11.46 -8.11
CA VAL A 20 -2.37 -10.51 -7.55
C VAL A 20 -1.21 -11.31 -6.95
N PRO A 21 -0.11 -11.52 -7.70
CA PRO A 21 1.02 -12.35 -7.26
C PRO A 21 1.61 -11.92 -5.92
N GLU A 22 1.67 -10.61 -5.67
CA GLU A 22 2.20 -10.04 -4.42
C GLU A 22 1.39 -10.47 -3.20
N LEU A 23 0.10 -10.74 -3.38
CA LEU A 23 -0.81 -11.18 -2.32
C LEU A 23 -1.00 -12.70 -2.30
N ARG A 24 -0.48 -13.43 -3.30
CA ARG A 24 -0.77 -14.85 -3.56
C ARG A 24 -2.28 -15.15 -3.49
N ALA A 25 -3.09 -14.25 -4.06
CA ALA A 25 -4.55 -14.30 -3.98
C ALA A 25 -5.22 -13.92 -5.31
N SER A 26 -6.43 -14.46 -5.49
CA SER A 26 -7.35 -14.23 -6.61
C SER A 26 -8.55 -13.37 -6.14
N PHE A 27 -9.08 -12.53 -7.04
CA PHE A 27 -10.22 -11.66 -6.77
C PHE A 27 -11.27 -11.71 -7.86
N ASP A 28 -12.53 -11.57 -7.46
CA ASP A 28 -13.72 -11.52 -8.33
C ASP A 28 -13.70 -10.32 -9.30
N LYS A 29 -13.17 -9.17 -8.86
CA LYS A 29 -13.19 -7.90 -9.61
C LYS A 29 -11.85 -7.19 -9.53
N VAL A 30 -11.50 -6.45 -10.59
CA VAL A 30 -10.30 -5.60 -10.63
C VAL A 30 -10.30 -4.61 -9.47
N ASP A 31 -11.42 -3.93 -9.20
CA ASP A 31 -11.54 -3.00 -8.06
C ASP A 31 -11.23 -3.65 -6.71
N CYS A 32 -11.55 -4.94 -6.55
CA CYS A 32 -11.25 -5.68 -5.32
C CYS A 32 -9.76 -5.97 -5.20
N ALA A 33 -9.13 -6.38 -6.30
CA ALA A 33 -7.68 -6.58 -6.37
C ALA A 33 -6.90 -5.28 -6.11
N GLU A 34 -7.32 -4.16 -6.72
CA GLU A 34 -6.68 -2.86 -6.54
C GLU A 34 -6.74 -2.36 -5.09
N ARG A 35 -7.93 -2.48 -4.46
CA ARG A 35 -8.09 -2.11 -3.04
C ARG A 35 -7.20 -2.96 -2.14
N ALA A 36 -7.18 -4.28 -2.36
CA ALA A 36 -6.35 -5.19 -1.59
C ALA A 36 -4.85 -4.88 -1.75
N LEU A 37 -4.39 -4.64 -2.98
CA LEU A 37 -3.00 -4.29 -3.27
C LEU A 37 -2.61 -2.94 -2.65
N LYS A 38 -3.50 -1.95 -2.68
CA LYS A 38 -3.28 -0.65 -2.04
C LYS A 38 -3.14 -0.78 -0.52
N LEU A 39 -4.01 -1.58 0.12
CA LEU A 39 -3.92 -1.89 1.55
C LEU A 39 -2.60 -2.59 1.89
N HIS A 40 -2.24 -3.62 1.13
CA HIS A 40 -0.99 -4.33 1.33
C HIS A 40 0.23 -3.43 1.20
N ARG A 41 0.28 -2.57 0.16
CA ARG A 41 1.36 -1.60 -0.01
C ARG A 41 1.42 -0.57 1.11
N ARG A 42 0.27 -0.16 1.66
CA ARG A 42 0.21 0.72 2.83
C ARG A 42 0.73 0.05 4.09
N GLN A 43 0.43 -1.24 4.29
CA GLN A 43 0.94 -2.00 5.42
C GLN A 43 2.43 -2.35 5.27
N ALA A 44 2.88 -2.58 4.03
CA ALA A 44 4.28 -2.85 3.72
C ALA A 44 5.16 -1.60 3.79
N ARG A 45 4.59 -0.40 3.54
CA ARG A 45 5.23 0.86 3.88
C ARG A 45 5.38 0.90 5.40
N ARG A 46 6.63 0.87 5.87
CA ARG A 46 6.95 0.97 7.30
C ARG A 46 6.65 2.41 7.73
N PRO A 47 5.53 2.69 8.42
CA PRO A 47 5.18 4.05 8.80
C PRO A 47 6.26 4.67 9.68
N GLU A 48 6.94 3.84 10.48
CA GLU A 48 8.09 4.21 11.31
C GLU A 48 9.26 4.78 10.49
N VAL A 49 9.50 4.25 9.28
CA VAL A 49 10.57 4.75 8.40
C VAL A 49 10.16 6.06 7.73
N GLU A 50 8.89 6.20 7.32
CA GLU A 50 8.38 7.46 6.77
C GLU A 50 8.34 8.57 7.84
N GLU A 51 7.97 8.25 9.07
CA GLU A 51 7.94 9.18 10.20
C GLU A 51 9.34 9.59 10.67
N ALA A 52 10.27 8.64 10.74
CA ALA A 52 11.68 8.92 11.01
C ALA A 52 12.30 9.81 9.92
N LEU A 53 12.00 9.54 8.64
CA LEU A 53 12.46 10.36 7.53
C LEU A 53 11.85 11.76 7.56
N ALA A 54 10.56 11.89 7.86
CA ALA A 54 9.89 13.18 7.97
C ALA A 54 10.48 14.04 9.10
N SER A 55 10.76 13.43 10.24
CA SER A 55 11.40 14.08 11.38
C SER A 55 12.82 14.56 11.06
N GLU A 56 13.60 13.72 10.36
CA GLU A 56 14.96 14.08 9.94
C GLU A 56 14.97 15.19 8.88
N VAL A 57 14.01 15.17 7.94
CA VAL A 57 13.83 16.25 6.97
C VAL A 57 13.48 17.57 7.66
N GLU A 58 12.63 17.56 8.67
CA GLU A 58 12.28 18.78 9.40
C GLU A 58 13.49 19.31 10.20
N ARG A 59 14.24 18.42 10.86
CA ARG A 59 15.50 18.77 11.54
C ARG A 59 16.49 19.44 10.60
N LEU A 60 16.66 18.90 9.40
CA LEU A 60 17.55 19.48 8.38
C LEU A 60 17.05 20.84 7.88
N ARG A 61 15.73 21.02 7.72
CA ARG A 61 15.15 22.32 7.35
C ARG A 61 15.43 23.38 8.41
N ASP A 62 15.29 23.04 9.68
CA ASP A 62 15.53 23.99 10.77
C ASP A 62 17.00 24.40 10.84
N GLN A 63 17.93 23.44 10.70
CA GLN A 63 19.37 23.75 10.60
C GLN A 63 19.70 24.68 9.42
N LEU A 64 19.01 24.51 8.28
CA LEU A 64 19.19 25.38 7.12
C LEU A 64 18.60 26.78 7.33
N ARG A 65 17.55 26.92 8.14
CA ARG A 65 16.98 28.24 8.51
C ARG A 65 17.87 29.00 9.47
N GLU A 66 18.51 28.30 10.40
CA GLU A 66 19.41 28.88 11.41
C GLU A 66 20.81 29.20 10.85
N ARG A 67 21.13 28.70 9.65
CA ARG A 67 22.40 29.03 8.99
C ARG A 67 22.44 30.54 8.66
N PRO A 68 23.44 31.28 9.15
CA PRO A 68 23.60 32.68 8.80
C PRO A 68 23.83 32.79 7.29
N ARG A 69 23.04 33.65 6.64
CA ARG A 69 23.27 34.03 5.24
C ARG A 69 24.54 34.86 5.21
N VAL A 70 25.61 34.26 4.69
CA VAL A 70 26.88 34.92 4.37
C VAL A 70 26.67 35.80 3.14
#